data_AF-A0A7W0G8U8-F1
#
_entry.id   AF-A0A7W0G8U8-F1
#
_cell.length_a   1.000
_cell.length_b   1.000
_cell.length_c   1.000
_cell.angle_alpha   90.00
_cell.angle_beta   90.00
_cell.angle_gamma   90.00
#
_symmetry.space_group_name_H-M   'P 1'
#
loop_
_entity.id
_entity.type
_entity.pdbx_description
1 polymer ?
#
loop_
_entity_poly.entity_id
_entity_poly.type
_entity_poly.pdbx_seq_one_letter_code
_entity_poly.pdbx_strand_id
1 'polypeptide(L)'
;MSRRHLIMLLALAAIWGVSFLFIEIALRELAPTTVILFRIASGALALGIYVALRGNGFGGLRAYVVPLALMGAFNTAFPFFLITWGQQYIDSGLAAILNASAPIFTAVFALGVDHTQRVSGLRLVGILLGFVGIVALVGFEP
;
A
#
# COMPACT_ATOMS: atom_id res chain seq x y z
N MET A 1 18.05 14.25 -8.09
CA MET A 1 16.59 14.47 -7.91
C MET A 1 16.31 15.96 -7.80
N SER A 2 15.27 16.48 -8.45
CA SER A 2 14.84 17.88 -8.29
C SER A 2 14.22 18.12 -6.91
N ARG A 3 14.40 19.31 -6.32
CA ARG A 3 13.82 19.69 -5.00
C ARG A 3 12.30 19.44 -4.94
N ARG A 4 11.60 19.64 -6.06
CA ARG A 4 10.16 19.37 -6.19
C ARG A 4 9.81 17.90 -5.95
N HIS A 5 10.59 16.97 -6.50
CA HIS A 5 10.36 15.54 -6.30
C HIS A 5 10.61 15.13 -4.85
N LEU A 6 11.60 15.72 -4.19
CA LEU A 6 11.87 15.45 -2.77
C LEU A 6 10.68 15.88 -1.90
N ILE A 7 10.15 17.09 -2.12
CA ILE A 7 8.99 17.58 -1.37
C ILE A 7 7.77 16.68 -1.58
N MET A 8 7.53 16.25 -2.83
CA MET A 8 6.42 15.33 -3.14
C MET A 8 6.59 13.97 -2.46
N LEU A 9 7.81 13.42 -2.43
CA LEU A 9 8.09 12.15 -1.76
C LEU A 9 7.92 12.26 -0.24
N LEU A 10 8.39 13.34 0.37
CA LEU A 10 8.21 13.58 1.81
C LEU A 10 6.73 13.74 2.17
N ALA A 11 5.98 14.51 1.38
CA ALA A 11 4.54 14.68 1.59
C ALA A 11 3.80 13.33 1.44
N LEU A 12 4.13 12.56 0.40
CA LEU A 12 3.55 11.25 0.17
C LEU A 12 3.86 10.29 1.33
N ALA A 13 5.11 10.24 1.79
CA ALA A 13 5.54 9.42 2.91
C ALA A 13 4.81 9.81 4.21
N ALA A 14 4.66 11.11 4.47
CA ALA A 14 3.92 11.60 5.63
C ALA A 14 2.43 11.22 5.57
N ILE A 15 1.78 11.43 4.42
CA ILE A 15 0.36 11.07 4.22
C ILE A 15 0.14 9.57 4.42
N TRP A 16 1.01 8.74 3.83
CA TRP A 16 0.91 7.29 3.99
C TRP A 16 1.22 6.82 5.42
N GLY A 17 2.26 7.37 6.06
CA GLY A 17 2.63 7.02 7.44
C GLY A 17 1.51 7.33 8.43
N VAL A 18 0.98 8.55 8.39
CA VAL A 18 -0.14 8.99 9.26
C VAL A 18 -1.41 8.17 9.01
N SER A 19 -1.59 7.64 7.81
CA SER A 19 -2.74 6.79 7.49
C SER A 19 -2.81 5.53 8.37
N PHE A 20 -1.67 4.91 8.69
CA PHE A 20 -1.62 3.73 9.56
C PHE A 20 -1.95 4.08 11.01
N LEU A 21 -1.52 5.26 11.48
CA LEU A 21 -1.88 5.79 12.80
C LEU A 21 -3.40 5.99 12.92
N PHE A 22 -4.04 6.57 11.90
CA PHE A 22 -5.51 6.73 11.92
C PHE A 22 -6.26 5.40 11.86
N ILE A 23 -5.73 4.38 11.17
CA ILE A 23 -6.30 3.03 11.23
C ILE A 23 -6.23 2.50 12.66
N GLU A 24 -5.07 2.58 13.30
CA GLU A 24 -4.89 2.09 14.67
C GLU A 24 -5.84 2.79 15.67
N ILE A 25 -6.00 4.11 15.54
CA ILE A 25 -6.97 4.88 16.34
C ILE A 25 -8.40 4.39 16.07
N ALA A 26 -8.79 4.19 14.81
CA ALA A 26 -10.14 3.74 14.47
C ALA A 26 -10.44 2.32 14.97
N LEU A 27 -9.44 1.43 14.97
CA LEU A 27 -9.55 0.05 15.46
C LEU A 27 -9.83 -0.06 16.96
N ARG A 28 -9.66 1.03 17.72
CA ARG A 28 -10.04 1.07 19.16
C ARG A 28 -11.54 0.94 19.36
N GLU A 29 -12.34 1.36 18.38
CA GLU A 29 -13.81 1.41 18.49
C GLU A 29 -14.51 0.65 17.35
N LEU A 30 -13.84 0.43 16.23
CA LEU A 30 -14.42 -0.15 15.01
C LEU A 30 -13.76 -1.46 14.61
N ALA A 31 -14.56 -2.38 14.07
CA ALA A 31 -14.04 -3.60 13.46
C ALA A 31 -13.19 -3.29 12.20
N PRO A 32 -12.16 -4.11 11.89
CA PRO A 32 -11.33 -3.92 10.69
C PRO A 32 -12.12 -3.79 9.39
N THR A 33 -13.19 -4.57 9.25
CA THR A 33 -14.09 -4.55 8.09
C THR A 33 -14.75 -3.18 7.91
N THR A 34 -15.19 -2.55 9.00
CA THR A 34 -15.80 -1.22 8.97
C THR A 34 -14.77 -0.17 8.58
N VAL A 35 -13.58 -0.20 9.18
CA VAL A 35 -12.50 0.76 8.88
C VAL A 35 -12.12 0.68 7.40
N ILE A 36 -11.91 -0.53 6.86
CA ILE A 36 -11.52 -0.68 5.46
C ILE A 36 -12.65 -0.32 4.50
N LEU A 37 -13.91 -0.62 4.85
CA LEU A 37 -15.07 -0.24 4.04
C LEU A 37 -15.14 1.28 3.89
N PHE A 38 -15.04 2.04 4.99
CA PHE A 38 -15.02 3.50 4.93
C PHE A 38 -13.83 4.04 4.13
N ARG A 39 -12.64 3.46 4.31
CA ARG A 39 -11.44 3.84 3.56
C ARG A 39 -11.61 3.64 2.04
N ILE A 40 -12.15 2.49 1.62
CA ILE A 40 -12.34 2.19 0.19
C ILE A 40 -13.51 3.00 -0.37
N ALA A 41 -14.61 3.12 0.37
CA ALA A 41 -15.78 3.88 -0.07
C ALA A 41 -15.46 5.37 -0.24
N SER A 42 -14.68 5.97 0.66
CA SER A 42 -14.26 7.38 0.54
C SER A 42 -13.35 7.60 -0.68
N GLY A 43 -12.40 6.68 -0.93
CA GLY A 43 -11.57 6.71 -2.13
C GLY A 43 -12.38 6.55 -3.43
N ALA A 44 -13.31 5.59 -3.44
CA ALA A 44 -14.22 5.36 -4.56
C ALA A 44 -15.12 6.57 -4.83
N LEU A 45 -15.65 7.20 -3.78
CA LEU A 45 -16.46 8.41 -3.87
C LEU A 45 -15.65 9.58 -4.44
N ALA A 46 -14.45 9.83 -3.92
CA ALA A 46 -13.59 10.91 -4.41
C ALA A 46 -13.24 10.73 -5.89
N LEU A 47 -12.88 9.51 -6.30
CA LEU A 47 -12.62 9.18 -7.70
C LEU A 47 -13.89 9.29 -8.56
N GLY A 48 -15.04 8.85 -8.04
CA GLY A 48 -16.33 8.96 -8.73
C GLY A 48 -16.72 10.41 -9.00
N ILE A 49 -16.56 11.29 -8.01
CA ILE A 49 -16.76 12.74 -8.15
C ILE A 49 -15.82 13.30 -9.21
N TYR A 50 -14.53 12.96 -9.14
CA TYR A 50 -13.54 13.42 -10.13
C TYR A 50 -13.92 13.02 -11.56
N VAL A 51 -14.32 11.76 -11.79
CA VAL A 51 -14.75 11.27 -13.10
C VAL A 51 -16.01 12.00 -13.58
N ALA A 52 -16.99 12.20 -12.70
CA ALA A 52 -18.21 12.93 -13.02
C ALA A 52 -17.92 14.38 -13.45
N LEU A 53 -17.03 15.08 -12.73
CA LEU A 53 -16.62 16.45 -13.06
C LEU A 53 -15.84 16.56 -14.38
N ARG A 54 -15.15 15.50 -14.79
CA ARG A 54 -14.38 15.48 -16.06
C ARG A 54 -15.26 15.20 -17.29
N GLY A 55 -16.54 14.87 -17.11
CA GLY A 55 -17.47 14.63 -18.22
C GLY A 55 -17.21 13.36 -19.03
N ASN A 56 -16.26 12.52 -18.61
CA ASN A 56 -15.88 11.30 -19.34
C ASN A 56 -16.93 10.17 -19.24
N GLY A 57 -17.93 10.32 -18.36
CA GLY A 57 -18.97 9.32 -18.11
C GLY A 57 -18.42 7.98 -17.59
N PHE A 58 -19.32 7.07 -17.22
CA PHE A 58 -18.96 5.71 -16.78
C PHE A 58 -19.11 4.66 -17.90
N GLY A 59 -19.40 5.09 -19.13
CA GLY A 59 -19.76 4.21 -20.25
C GLY A 59 -18.68 3.18 -20.60
N GLY A 60 -17.40 3.60 -20.55
CA GLY A 60 -16.26 2.72 -20.81
C GLY A 60 -16.01 1.68 -19.72
N LEU A 61 -16.51 1.87 -18.50
CA LEU A 61 -16.28 0.91 -17.41
C LEU A 61 -17.05 -0.39 -17.59
N ARG A 62 -18.19 -0.38 -18.30
CA ARG A 62 -19.04 -1.57 -18.47
C ARG A 62 -18.28 -2.75 -19.08
N ALA A 63 -17.41 -2.48 -20.04
CA ALA A 63 -16.57 -3.50 -20.69
C ALA A 63 -15.51 -4.09 -19.76
N TYR A 64 -15.16 -3.38 -18.68
CA TYR A 64 -14.08 -3.75 -17.75
C TYR A 64 -14.58 -4.02 -16.33
N VAL A 65 -15.89 -4.17 -16.10
CA VAL A 65 -16.43 -4.38 -14.74
C VAL A 65 -15.78 -5.58 -14.05
N VAL A 66 -15.67 -6.71 -14.75
CA VAL A 66 -15.07 -7.92 -14.18
C VAL A 66 -13.57 -7.74 -13.90
N PRO A 67 -12.73 -7.31 -14.87
CA PRO A 67 -11.32 -7.00 -14.60
C PRO A 67 -11.12 -5.97 -13.48
N LEU A 68 -11.92 -4.91 -13.43
CA LEU A 68 -11.83 -3.87 -12.41
C LEU A 68 -12.29 -4.36 -11.03
N ALA A 69 -13.31 -5.22 -10.97
CA ALA A 69 -13.75 -5.83 -9.73
C ALA A 69 -12.67 -6.78 -9.18
N LEU A 70 -12.05 -7.60 -10.03
CA LEU A 70 -10.94 -8.47 -9.64
C LEU A 70 -9.74 -7.64 -9.18
N MET A 71 -9.37 -6.61 -9.94
CA MET A 71 -8.28 -5.71 -9.56
C MET A 71 -8.60 -5.01 -8.22
N GLY A 72 -9.79 -4.45 -8.05
CA GLY A 72 -10.20 -3.82 -6.81
C GLY A 72 -10.20 -4.79 -5.62
N ALA A 73 -10.65 -6.02 -5.82
CA ALA A 73 -10.66 -7.04 -4.77
C ALA A 73 -9.23 -7.44 -4.36
N PHE A 74 -8.39 -7.84 -5.31
CA PHE A 74 -7.06 -8.42 -5.01
C PHE A 74 -5.95 -7.39 -4.84
N ASN A 75 -6.06 -6.21 -5.46
CA ASN A 75 -5.05 -5.16 -5.35
C ASN A 75 -5.34 -4.20 -4.19
N THR A 76 -6.62 -4.01 -3.84
CA THR A 76 -7.03 -3.01 -2.84
C THR A 76 -7.72 -3.68 -1.65
N ALA A 77 -8.93 -4.22 -1.83
CA ALA A 77 -9.76 -4.63 -0.71
C ALA A 77 -9.11 -5.70 0.17
N PHE A 78 -8.61 -6.75 -0.45
CA PHE A 78 -8.01 -7.87 0.25
C PHE A 78 -6.68 -7.49 0.94
N PRO A 79 -5.68 -6.88 0.27
CA PRO A 79 -4.44 -6.48 0.93
C PRO A 79 -4.65 -5.47 2.06
N PHE A 80 -5.45 -4.42 1.83
CA PHE A 80 -5.68 -3.43 2.88
C PHE A 80 -6.51 -3.98 4.04
N PHE A 81 -7.42 -4.94 3.80
CA PHE A 81 -8.09 -5.65 4.88
C PHE A 81 -7.09 -6.44 5.72
N LEU A 82 -6.20 -7.21 5.10
CA LEU A 82 -5.17 -7.97 5.81
C LEU A 82 -4.25 -7.06 6.64
N ILE A 83 -3.87 -5.90 6.09
CA ILE A 83 -3.07 -4.93 6.84
C ILE A 83 -3.86 -4.39 8.04
N THR A 84 -5.11 -3.95 7.83
CA THR A 84 -5.98 -3.40 8.89
C THR A 84 -6.26 -4.45 9.97
N TRP A 85 -6.44 -5.71 9.59
CA TRP A 85 -6.59 -6.82 10.52
C TRP A 85 -5.29 -7.11 11.28
N GLY A 86 -4.14 -7.11 10.59
CA GLY A 86 -2.82 -7.26 11.20
C GLY A 86 -2.53 -6.18 12.24
N GLN A 87 -2.97 -4.94 12.01
CA GLN A 87 -2.84 -3.82 12.94
C GLN A 87 -3.63 -3.99 14.26
N GLN A 88 -4.45 -5.03 14.41
CA GLN A 88 -5.00 -5.39 15.72
C GLN A 88 -3.94 -6.06 16.63
N TYR A 89 -2.84 -6.54 16.06
CA TYR A 89 -1.79 -7.30 16.74
C TYR A 89 -0.42 -6.60 16.71
N ILE A 90 -0.27 -5.56 15.89
CA ILE A 90 0.97 -4.80 15.74
C ILE A 90 0.67 -3.30 15.73
N ASP A 91 1.60 -2.49 16.23
CA ASP A 91 1.46 -1.04 16.20
C ASP A 91 1.56 -0.47 14.77
N SER A 92 0.97 0.71 14.56
CA SER A 92 0.98 1.41 13.26
C SER A 92 2.38 1.68 12.71
N GLY A 93 3.37 1.90 13.58
CA GLY A 93 4.77 2.06 13.18
C GLY A 93 5.31 0.81 12.50
N LEU A 94 5.13 -0.35 13.13
CA LEU A 94 5.55 -1.64 12.58
C LEU A 94 4.78 -1.96 11.30
N ALA A 95 3.46 -1.73 11.27
CA ALA A 95 2.65 -1.91 10.06
C ALA A 95 3.13 -1.03 8.89
N ALA A 96 3.49 0.23 9.15
CA ALA A 96 4.02 1.14 8.13
C ALA A 96 5.38 0.67 7.59
N ILE A 97 6.29 0.21 8.46
CA ILE A 97 7.60 -0.35 8.07
C ILE A 97 7.42 -1.59 7.22
N LEU A 98 6.56 -2.53 7.65
CA LEU A 98 6.27 -3.75 6.89
C LEU A 98 5.65 -3.44 5.53
N ASN A 99 4.72 -2.48 5.43
CA ASN A 99 4.18 -2.07 4.14
C ASN A 99 5.25 -1.41 3.24
N ALA A 100 6.16 -0.61 3.80
CA ALA A 100 7.27 0.00 3.06
C ALA A 100 8.27 -1.03 2.51
N SER A 101 8.27 -2.26 3.05
CA SER A 101 9.08 -3.38 2.57
C SER A 101 8.56 -4.06 1.30
N ALA A 102 7.32 -3.76 0.87
CA ALA A 102 6.71 -4.40 -0.29
C ALA A 102 7.58 -4.42 -1.57
N PRO A 103 8.38 -3.39 -1.91
CA PRO A 103 9.30 -3.44 -3.05
C PRO A 103 10.39 -4.52 -2.93
N ILE A 104 10.84 -4.83 -1.72
CA ILE A 104 11.83 -5.89 -1.47
C ILE A 104 11.21 -7.23 -1.81
N PHE A 105 10.01 -7.51 -1.27
CA PHE A 105 9.27 -8.72 -1.61
C PHE A 105 8.98 -8.79 -3.11
N THR A 106 8.61 -7.67 -3.74
CA THR A 106 8.40 -7.61 -5.20
C THR A 106 9.67 -7.97 -5.96
N ALA A 107 10.83 -7.45 -5.56
CA ALA A 107 12.11 -7.76 -6.19
C ALA A 107 12.52 -9.24 -5.96
N VAL A 108 12.21 -9.81 -4.79
CA VAL A 108 12.43 -11.22 -4.48
C VAL A 108 11.51 -12.11 -5.31
N PHE A 109 10.21 -11.80 -5.42
CA PHE A 109 9.29 -12.55 -6.27
C PHE A 109 9.64 -12.42 -7.76
N ALA A 110 10.12 -11.25 -8.20
CA ALA A 110 10.56 -11.04 -9.57
C ALA A 110 11.71 -11.96 -9.98
N LEU A 111 12.60 -12.36 -9.05
CA LEU A 111 13.64 -13.37 -9.31
C LEU A 111 13.05 -14.73 -9.75
N GLY A 112 11.88 -15.09 -9.22
CA GLY A 112 11.24 -16.37 -9.48
C GLY A 112 10.22 -16.37 -10.62
N VAL A 113 9.69 -15.20 -11.00
CA VAL A 113 8.63 -15.07 -12.01
C VAL A 113 9.15 -14.52 -13.34
N ASP A 114 10.16 -13.64 -13.31
CA ASP A 114 10.70 -12.99 -14.51
C ASP A 114 12.18 -13.34 -14.69
N HIS A 115 12.44 -14.47 -15.35
CA HIS A 115 13.80 -14.95 -15.67
C HIS A 115 14.57 -14.01 -16.62
N THR A 116 13.93 -13.01 -17.23
CA THR A 116 14.58 -12.03 -18.11
C THR A 116 15.21 -10.87 -17.35
N GLN A 117 14.73 -10.58 -16.14
CA GLN A 117 15.33 -9.60 -15.24
C GLN A 117 16.33 -10.28 -14.32
N ARG A 118 17.53 -10.57 -14.84
CA ARG A 118 18.67 -11.02 -14.02
C ARG A 118 19.00 -9.95 -12.97
N VAL A 119 18.45 -10.11 -11.76
CA VAL A 119 18.79 -9.31 -10.59
C VAL A 119 20.25 -9.65 -10.25
N SER A 120 21.18 -8.80 -10.70
CA SER A 120 22.61 -8.99 -10.43
C SER A 120 23.23 -7.70 -9.89
N GLY A 121 24.27 -7.86 -9.07
CA GLY A 121 25.07 -6.75 -8.52
C GLY A 121 24.31 -5.86 -7.53
N LEU A 122 24.32 -4.55 -7.79
CA LEU A 122 23.81 -3.51 -6.88
C LEU A 122 22.33 -3.69 -6.49
N ARG A 123 21.51 -4.33 -7.33
CA ARG A 123 20.09 -4.56 -7.04
C ARG A 123 19.92 -5.51 -5.85
N LEU A 124 20.76 -6.55 -5.75
CA LEU A 124 20.76 -7.49 -4.63
C LEU A 124 21.24 -6.82 -3.34
N VAL A 125 22.26 -5.95 -3.44
CA VAL A 125 22.76 -5.15 -2.30
C VAL A 125 21.68 -4.20 -1.77
N GLY A 126 20.94 -3.54 -2.66
CA GLY A 126 19.81 -2.68 -2.26
C GLY A 126 18.68 -3.44 -1.57
N ILE A 127 18.35 -4.65 -2.03
CA ILE A 127 17.37 -5.55 -1.39
C ILE A 127 17.85 -5.94 0.01
N LEU A 128 19.10 -6.37 0.16
CA LEU A 128 19.68 -6.75 1.45
C LEU A 128 19.76 -5.57 2.42
N LEU A 129 20.20 -4.40 1.97
CA LEU A 129 20.22 -3.18 2.79
C LEU A 129 18.82 -2.77 3.22
N GLY A 130 17.84 -2.84 2.32
CA GLY A 130 16.44 -2.59 2.66
C GLY A 130 15.93 -3.55 3.73
N PHE A 131 16.23 -4.85 3.59
CA PHE A 131 15.82 -5.88 4.54
C PHE A 131 16.45 -5.67 5.92
N VAL A 132 17.75 -5.38 5.97
CA VAL A 132 18.45 -5.05 7.22
C VAL A 132 17.85 -3.79 7.87
N GLY A 133 17.55 -2.76 7.07
CA GLY A 133 16.89 -1.55 7.57
C GLY A 133 15.53 -1.82 8.19
N ILE A 134 14.74 -2.73 7.61
CA ILE A 134 13.46 -3.16 8.19
C ILE A 134 13.69 -3.90 9.49
N VAL A 135 14.55 -4.92 9.53
CA VAL A 135 14.83 -5.67 10.77
C VAL A 135 15.29 -4.74 11.90
N ALA A 136 16.11 -3.74 11.58
CA ALA A 136 16.55 -2.73 12.55
C ALA A 136 15.41 -1.82 13.02
N LEU A 137 14.47 -1.44 12.14
CA LEU A 137 13.33 -0.58 12.45
C LEU A 137 12.19 -1.31 13.17
N VAL A 138 11.97 -2.59 12.87
CA VAL A 138 11.03 -3.46 13.59
C VAL A 138 11.49 -3.66 15.03
N GLY A 139 12.81 -3.63 15.27
CA GLY A 139 13.38 -3.87 16.58
C GLY A 139 13.38 -5.35 16.94
N PHE A 140 14.34 -5.76 17.77
CA PHE A 140 14.30 -7.06 18.44
C PHE A 140 13.55 -6.86 19.76
N GLU A 141 12.22 -6.80 19.69
CA GLU A 141 11.42 -6.92 20.90
C GLU A 141 11.21 -8.41 21.20
N PRO A 142 11.61 -8.91 22.39
CA PRO A 142 11.45 -10.31 22.78
C PRO A 142 9.99 -10.72 23.02
#